data_AF-A0A955S7L9-F1
#
_entry.id   AF-A0A955S7L9-F1
#
_cell.length_a   1.000
_cell.length_b   1.000
_cell.length_c   1.000
_cell.angle_alpha   90.00
_cell.angle_beta   90.00
_cell.angle_gamma   90.00
#
_symmetry.space_group_name_H-M   'P 1'
#
loop_
_entity.id
_entity.type
_entity.pdbx_description
1 polymer ?
#
loop_
_entity_poly.entity_id
_entity_poly.type
_entity_poly.pdbx_seq_one_letter_code
_entity_poly.pdbx_strand_id
1 'polypeptide(L)' 'MMMDSKRVALINNEIYELGEYINGMKIININLKKVDLLNKDDIITLHVRQYAAP' A
#
# COMPACT_ATOMS: atom_id res chain seq x y z
N MET A 1 8.09 9.61 23.52
CA MET A 1 7.54 9.76 22.17
C MET A 1 7.50 8.38 21.54
N MET A 2 6.32 7.78 21.40
CA MET A 2 6.20 6.53 20.63
C MET A 2 6.49 6.90 19.18
N MET A 3 7.58 6.37 18.62
CA MET A 3 7.82 6.42 17.18
C MET A 3 6.71 5.60 16.53
N ASP A 4 5.61 6.27 16.17
CA ASP A 4 4.58 5.66 15.34
C ASP A 4 5.27 5.21 14.05
N SER A 5 5.33 3.90 13.87
CA SER A 5 6.14 3.29 12.83
C SER A 5 5.44 3.56 11.50
N LYS A 6 5.81 4.66 10.85
CA LYS A 6 5.20 5.11 9.59
C LYS A 6 5.28 3.97 8.57
N ARG A 7 4.13 3.41 8.19
CA ARG A 7 4.05 2.37 7.17
C ARG A 7 3.95 3.01 5.81
N VAL A 8 4.83 2.58 4.92
CA VAL A 8 4.89 3.02 3.52
C VAL A 8 4.82 1.81 2.60
N ALA A 9 4.37 2.02 1.37
CA ALA A 9 4.34 1.01 0.32
C ALA A 9 5.28 1.41 -0.82
N LEU A 10 6.11 0.48 -1.30
CA LEU A 10 6.90 0.66 -2.51
C LEU A 10 6.13 0.07 -3.69
N ILE A 11 5.62 0.91 -4.58
CA ILE A 11 4.81 0.51 -5.73
C ILE A 11 5.39 1.19 -6.97
N ASN A 12 5.71 0.42 -8.02
CA ASN A 12 6.35 0.93 -9.24
C ASN A 12 7.58 1.82 -8.98
N ASN A 13 8.44 1.42 -8.04
CA ASN A 13 9.65 2.13 -7.62
C ASN A 13 9.41 3.49 -6.92
N GLU A 14 8.17 3.79 -6.53
CA GLU A 14 7.82 4.99 -5.77
C GLU A 14 7.29 4.63 -4.39
N ILE A 15 7.57 5.47 -3.41
CA ILE A 15 7.15 5.30 -2.02
C ILE A 15 5.83 6.04 -1.83
N TYR A 16 4.84 5.35 -1.29
CA TYR A 16 3.53 5.90 -1.01
C TYR A 16 3.08 5.71 0.44
N GLU A 17 2.25 6.62 0.92
CA GLU A 17 1.72 6.70 2.27
C GLU A 17 0.19 6.57 2.31
N LEU A 18 -0.37 6.36 3.51
CA LEU A 18 -1.82 6.37 3.69
C LEU A 18 -2.42 7.71 3.25
N GLY A 19 -3.47 7.64 2.43
CA GLY A 19 -4.17 8.81 1.91
C GLY A 19 -3.65 9.35 0.58
N GLU A 20 -2.47 8.92 0.12
CA GLU A 20 -1.96 9.26 -1.20
C GLU A 20 -2.68 8.49 -2.32
N TYR A 21 -2.44 8.89 -3.57
CA TYR A 21 -3.14 8.36 -4.74
C TYR A 21 -2.17 7.71 -5.73
N ILE A 22 -2.55 6.54 -6.25
CA ILE A 22 -1.87 5.83 -7.33
C ILE A 22 -2.85 5.66 -8.47
N ASN A 23 -2.55 6.21 -9.66
CA ASN A 23 -3.44 6.15 -10.83
C ASN A 23 -4.90 6.56 -10.52
N GLY A 24 -5.08 7.57 -9.66
CA GLY A 24 -6.40 8.05 -9.23
C GLY A 24 -7.09 7.23 -8.13
N MET A 25 -6.47 6.16 -7.63
CA MET A 25 -6.99 5.33 -6.54
C MET A 25 -6.34 5.70 -5.21
N LYS A 26 -7.13 5.86 -4.15
CA LYS A 26 -6.63 6.29 -2.83
C LYS A 26 -6.10 5.11 -2.03
N ILE A 27 -4.92 5.23 -1.43
CA ILE A 27 -4.41 4.24 -0.48
C ILE A 27 -5.14 4.39 0.85
N ILE A 28 -5.86 3.34 1.25
CA ILE A 28 -6.66 3.33 2.48
C ILE A 28 -6.11 2.38 3.56
N ASN A 29 -5.21 1.47 3.20
CA ASN A 29 -4.57 0.55 4.14
C ASN A 29 -3.20 0.10 3.63
N ILE A 30 -2.20 0.04 4.53
CA ILE A 30 -0.87 -0.51 4.26
C ILE A 30 -0.50 -1.49 5.38
N ASN A 31 -0.26 -2.75 5.04
CA ASN A 31 0.28 -3.74 5.96
C ASN A 31 1.31 -4.65 5.27
N LEU A 32 1.92 -5.55 6.06
CA LEU A 32 3.01 -6.42 5.61
C LEU A 32 2.63 -7.39 4.48
N LYS A 33 1.33 -7.65 4.27
CA LYS A 33 0.85 -8.63 3.30
C LYS A 33 0.18 -7.98 2.08
N LYS A 34 -0.36 -6.78 2.25
CA LYS A 34 -1.17 -6.12 1.22
C LYS A 34 -1.26 -4.61 1.37
N VAL A 35 -1.68 -3.97 0.28
CA VAL A 35 -2.14 -2.58 0.20
C VAL A 35 -3.57 -2.59 -0.34
N ASP A 36 -4.48 -1.88 0.32
CA ASP A 36 -5.86 -1.72 -0.16
C ASP A 36 -6.01 -0.31 -0.76
N LEU A 37 -6.56 -0.25 -1.97
CA LEU A 37 -6.80 0.96 -2.75
C LEU A 37 -8.31 1.16 -2.94
N LEU A 38 -8.81 2.37 -2.67
CA LEU A 38 -10.17 2.77 -2.99
C LEU A 38 -10.22 3.34 -4.41
N ASN A 39 -11.04 2.72 -5.26
CA ASN A 39 -11.34 3.18 -6.61
C ASN A 39 -12.84 3.50 -6.71
N LYS A 40 -13.20 4.77 -6.54
CA LYS A 40 -14.60 5.22 -6.39
C LYS A 40 -15.28 4.49 -5.24
N ASP A 41 -16.08 3.47 -5.54
CA ASP A 41 -16.85 2.68 -4.57
C ASP A 41 -16.28 1.26 -4.36
N ASP A 42 -15.25 0.87 -5.13
CA ASP A 42 -14.65 -0.46 -5.07
C ASP A 42 -13.30 -0.48 -4.35
N ILE A 43 -12.97 -1.61 -3.73
CA ILE A 43 -11.67 -1.85 -3.10
C ILE A 43 -10.84 -2.80 -3.97
N ILE A 44 -9.66 -2.34 -4.38
CA ILE A 44 -8.66 -3.14 -5.08
C ILE A 44 -7.55 -3.48 -4.09
N THR A 45 -7.22 -4.76 -3.95
CA THR A 45 -6.15 -5.22 -3.05
C THR A 45 -4.92 -5.65 -3.84
N LEU A 46 -3.79 -5.01 -3.55
CA LEU A 46 -2.47 -5.41 -4.04
C LEU A 46 -1.82 -6.32 -3.00
N HIS A 47 -1.50 -7.56 -3.40
CA HIS A 47 -0.79 -8.51 -2.54
C HIS A 47 0.71 -8.42 -2.74
N VAL A 48 1.45 -8.41 -1.63
CA VAL A 48 2.91 -8.55 -1.68
C VAL A 48 3.23 -9.96 -2.15
N ARG A 49 3.83 -10.09 -3.35
CA ARG A 49 4.34 -11.37 -3.83
C ARG A 49 5.62 -11.67 -3.07
N GLN A 50 5.57 -12.65 -2.17
CA GLN A 50 6.78 -13.22 -1.60
C GLN A 50 7.40 -14.13 -2.67
N TYR A 51 8.46 -13.66 -3.32
CA TYR A 51 9.34 -14.59 -4.01
C TYR A 51 10.03 -15.41 -2.92
N ALA A 52 9.68 -16.69 -2.82
CA ALA A 52 10.54 -17.63 -2.11
C ALA A 52 11.88 -17.60 -2.86
N ALA A 53 12.95 -17.13 -2.19
CA ALA A 53 14.28 -17.33 -2.72
C ALA A 53 14.47 -18.84 -2.94
N PRO A 54 14.99 -19.26 -4.10
CA PRO A 54 15.25 -20.67 -4.39
C PRO A 54 16.25 -21.28 -3.39
#